data_AF-A0A7C7UJ90-F1
#
_entry.id   AF-A0A7C7UJ90-F1
#
_cell.length_a   1.000
_cell.length_b   1.000
_cell.length_c   1.000
_cell.angle_alpha   90.00
_cell.angle_beta   90.00
_cell.angle_gamma   90.00
#
_symmetry.space_group_name_H-M   'P 1'
#
loop_
_entity.id
_entity.type
_entity.pdbx_description
1 polymer ?
#
loop_
_entity_poly.entity_id
_entity_poly.type
_entity_poly.pdbx_seq_one_letter_code
_entity_poly.pdbx_strand_id
1 'polypeptide(L)'
;MNQMDPPALVEVEVPLRSAEGRGVSKAKIVDFYDLGYPDLSGLYYDGKRNELYVLSNEWNVLLVVNRSGKIVRKMPMPGYYDQEGITFDADGNIFFAQDAGGLTKVDFTYTLEQWQTVRRRSFSPLFVEIRRGPPFTQEAHIRVKNPLSSPGSGTINWNIRAQGVQIAPERYEYSVQPQGDIRVPFKVTFKEGTDLRYPLADYEATFIKAGTQTPIFITGKMRFTPSLVCRKRVRPISIDGDLQDWVRFKPLYLNRKE
;
A
#
# COMPACT_ATOMS: atom_id res chain seq x y z
N MET A 1 19.17 -31.07 21.46
CA MET A 1 18.50 -29.80 21.80
C MET A 1 17.16 -30.15 22.42
N ASN A 2 16.89 -29.58 23.58
CA ASN A 2 15.55 -29.58 24.17
C ASN A 2 14.87 -28.26 23.77
N GLN A 3 13.55 -28.20 23.76
CA GLN A 3 12.74 -27.02 23.42
C GLN A 3 12.95 -25.84 24.39
N MET A 4 13.74 -26.05 25.45
CA MET A 4 14.13 -25.05 26.45
C MET A 4 15.52 -24.44 26.20
N ASP A 5 16.30 -24.98 25.26
CA ASP A 5 17.59 -24.39 24.90
C ASP A 5 17.35 -23.04 24.21
N PRO A 6 18.11 -21.98 24.56
CA PRO A 6 17.96 -20.70 23.88
C PRO A 6 18.25 -20.89 22.38
N PRO A 7 17.45 -20.28 21.50
CA PRO A 7 17.66 -20.41 20.08
C PRO A 7 18.99 -19.74 19.70
N ALA A 8 19.78 -20.43 18.89
CA ALA A 8 21.10 -19.97 18.49
C ALA A 8 21.36 -20.29 17.02
N LEU A 9 22.12 -19.43 16.37
CA LEU A 9 22.72 -19.74 15.08
C LEU A 9 24.01 -20.51 15.34
N VAL A 10 24.12 -21.73 14.80
CA VAL A 10 25.26 -22.62 15.04
C VAL A 10 26.00 -22.89 13.74
N GLU A 11 27.31 -22.67 13.74
CA GLU A 11 28.18 -23.10 12.64
C GLU A 11 28.69 -24.51 12.92
N VAL A 12 28.45 -25.42 11.96
CA VAL A 12 28.81 -26.83 12.09
C VAL A 12 29.72 -27.27 10.96
N GLU A 13 30.78 -27.98 11.31
CA GLU A 13 31.64 -28.71 10.38
C GLU A 13 31.08 -30.12 10.21
N VAL A 14 30.70 -30.46 8.98
CA VAL A 14 30.08 -31.74 8.63
C VAL A 14 30.88 -32.39 7.50
N PRO A 15 31.22 -33.68 7.60
CA PRO A 15 31.89 -34.39 6.51
C PRO A 15 31.01 -34.45 5.26
N LEU A 16 31.56 -34.11 4.10
CA LEU A 16 30.84 -34.12 2.81
C LEU A 16 30.44 -35.53 2.35
N ARG A 17 31.11 -36.57 2.86
CA ARG A 17 30.79 -37.98 2.60
C ARG A 17 30.73 -38.70 3.94
N SER A 18 29.62 -39.37 4.22
CA SER A 18 29.58 -40.37 5.27
C SER A 18 30.47 -41.55 4.85
N ALA A 19 31.27 -42.10 5.77
CA ALA A 19 31.96 -43.36 5.51
C ALA A 19 30.93 -44.42 5.11
N GLU A 20 31.22 -45.22 4.08
CA GLU A 20 30.35 -46.32 3.64
C GLU A 20 30.14 -47.31 4.79
N GLY A 21 28.98 -47.26 5.43
CA GLY A 21 28.67 -48.07 6.60
C GLY A 21 27.64 -47.39 7.50
N ARG A 22 26.80 -48.19 8.17
CA ARG A 22 25.67 -47.77 9.03
C ARG A 22 26.13 -47.04 10.31
N GLY A 23 26.84 -45.93 10.19
CA GLY A 23 27.33 -45.11 11.30
C GLY A 23 26.73 -43.71 11.29
N VAL A 24 26.39 -43.19 12.47
CA VAL A 24 26.03 -41.78 12.65
C VAL A 24 27.29 -40.94 12.41
N SER A 25 27.29 -40.12 11.36
CA SER A 25 28.37 -39.14 11.15
C SER A 25 28.25 -38.05 12.21
N LYS A 26 29.34 -37.78 12.93
CA LYS A 26 29.39 -36.70 13.93
C LYS A 26 29.67 -35.37 13.22
N ALA A 27 28.86 -34.36 13.53
CA ALA A 27 29.17 -32.98 13.20
C ALA A 27 29.88 -32.32 14.38
N LYS A 28 30.82 -31.41 14.09
CA LYS A 28 31.49 -30.59 15.10
C LYS A 28 30.88 -29.20 15.10
N ILE A 29 30.45 -28.71 16.26
CA ILE A 29 30.11 -27.29 16.43
C ILE A 29 31.42 -26.50 16.39
N VAL A 30 31.53 -25.57 15.45
CA VAL A 30 32.69 -24.71 15.25
C VAL A 30 32.50 -23.37 15.95
N ASP A 31 31.29 -22.82 15.84
CA ASP A 31 30.93 -21.55 16.46
C ASP A 31 29.44 -21.51 16.80
N PHE A 32 29.06 -20.58 17.68
CA PHE A 32 27.67 -20.31 18.02
C PHE A 32 27.45 -18.82 18.23
N TYR A 33 26.29 -18.34 17.79
CA TYR A 33 25.89 -16.95 17.89
C TYR A 33 24.52 -16.85 18.55
N ASP A 34 24.51 -16.30 19.76
CA ASP A 34 23.29 -15.82 20.39
C ASP A 34 22.89 -14.49 19.75
N LEU A 35 21.77 -14.50 19.05
CA LEU A 35 21.26 -13.31 18.37
C LEU A 35 20.44 -12.41 19.31
N GLY A 36 20.02 -12.91 20.48
CA GLY A 36 19.11 -12.22 21.39
C GLY A 36 17.67 -12.13 20.87
N TYR A 37 17.27 -13.07 20.01
CA TYR A 37 15.92 -13.17 19.44
C TYR A 37 15.35 -14.55 19.74
N PRO A 38 14.12 -14.62 20.28
CA PRO A 38 13.48 -15.90 20.53
C PRO A 38 12.99 -16.54 19.22
N ASP A 39 12.67 -17.83 19.32
CA ASP A 39 11.94 -18.58 18.29
C ASP A 39 12.52 -18.41 16.87
N LEU A 40 13.81 -18.76 16.72
CA LEU A 40 14.48 -18.73 15.42
C LEU A 40 14.01 -19.93 14.59
N SER A 41 13.15 -19.66 13.61
CA SER A 41 12.40 -20.70 12.90
C SER A 41 12.91 -20.96 11.47
N GLY A 42 13.63 -20.01 10.86
CA GLY A 42 14.07 -20.11 9.47
C GLY A 42 15.46 -19.57 9.23
N LEU A 43 16.21 -20.20 8.32
CA LEU A 43 17.56 -19.80 7.92
C LEU A 43 17.73 -19.88 6.40
N TYR A 44 18.28 -18.83 5.80
CA TYR A 44 18.69 -18.81 4.40
C TYR A 44 20.07 -18.15 4.25
N TYR A 45 20.94 -18.72 3.42
CA TYR A 45 22.25 -18.15 3.12
C TYR A 45 22.26 -17.54 1.71
N ASP A 46 22.52 -16.24 1.63
CA ASP A 46 22.76 -15.54 0.36
C ASP A 46 24.26 -15.55 0.04
N GLY A 47 24.68 -16.47 -0.83
CA GLY A 47 26.07 -16.59 -1.26
C GLY A 47 26.60 -15.40 -2.07
N LYS A 48 25.74 -14.58 -2.68
CA LYS A 48 26.18 -13.38 -3.42
C LYS A 48 26.54 -12.24 -2.48
N ARG A 49 25.77 -12.06 -1.42
CA ARG A 49 26.00 -11.02 -0.40
C ARG A 49 26.86 -11.49 0.77
N ASN A 50 27.06 -12.80 0.89
CA ASN A 50 27.70 -13.45 2.02
C ASN A 50 26.98 -13.11 3.35
N GLU A 51 25.65 -13.16 3.30
CA GLU A 51 24.73 -12.82 4.40
C GLU A 51 23.86 -14.02 4.78
N LEU A 52 23.50 -14.12 6.05
CA LEU A 52 22.52 -15.06 6.59
C LEU A 52 21.23 -14.31 6.90
N TYR A 53 20.11 -14.88 6.47
CA TYR A 53 18.77 -14.39 6.71
C TYR A 53 18.15 -15.32 7.75
N VAL A 54 17.92 -14.81 8.96
CA VAL A 54 17.43 -15.57 10.10
C VAL A 54 16.06 -15.04 10.50
N LEU A 55 15.06 -15.91 10.50
CA LEU A 55 13.69 -15.57 10.85
C LEU A 55 13.45 -15.80 12.33
N SER A 56 12.81 -14.83 13.01
CA SER A 56 12.25 -15.00 14.35
C SER A 56 10.73 -14.92 14.25
N ASN A 57 10.06 -16.04 14.54
CA ASN A 57 8.62 -16.15 14.42
C ASN A 57 7.90 -15.35 15.51
N GLU A 58 8.26 -15.56 16.78
CA GLU A 58 7.66 -14.87 17.91
C GLU A 58 7.72 -13.33 17.78
N TRP A 59 8.83 -12.78 17.27
CA TRP A 59 8.97 -11.32 17.09
C TRP A 59 8.61 -10.84 15.68
N ASN A 60 8.19 -11.75 14.80
CA ASN A 60 7.77 -11.46 13.43
C ASN A 60 8.78 -10.56 12.67
N VAL A 61 10.04 -10.97 12.67
CA VAL A 61 11.16 -10.19 12.16
C VAL A 61 12.16 -11.06 11.40
N LEU A 62 12.63 -10.52 10.27
CA LEU A 62 13.74 -11.08 9.52
C LEU A 62 15.02 -10.35 9.86
N LEU A 63 15.98 -11.09 10.41
CA LEU A 63 17.32 -10.62 10.74
C LEU A 63 18.25 -10.90 9.56
N VAL A 64 19.09 -9.93 9.22
CA VAL A 64 20.20 -10.14 8.30
C VAL A 64 21.47 -10.09 9.11
N VAL A 65 22.21 -11.19 9.08
CA VAL A 65 23.35 -11.49 9.93
C VAL A 65 24.55 -11.73 9.02
N ASN A 66 25.69 -11.13 9.33
CA ASN A 66 26.91 -11.43 8.59
C ASN A 66 27.54 -12.76 9.07
N ARG A 67 28.58 -13.25 8.38
CA ARG A 67 29.27 -14.51 8.75
C ARG A 67 29.93 -14.52 10.14
N SER A 68 30.09 -13.36 10.78
CA SER A 68 30.60 -13.26 12.16
C SER A 68 29.49 -13.21 13.23
N GLY A 69 28.23 -13.51 12.85
CA GLY A 69 27.09 -13.48 13.77
C GLY A 69 26.55 -12.09 14.12
N LYS A 70 27.05 -11.02 13.49
CA LYS A 70 26.58 -9.66 13.74
C LYS A 70 25.32 -9.38 12.93
N ILE A 71 24.25 -8.95 13.61
CA ILE A 71 23.04 -8.44 12.96
C ILE A 71 23.36 -7.10 12.29
N VAL A 72 23.22 -7.04 10.96
CA VAL A 72 23.47 -5.85 10.13
C VAL A 72 22.19 -5.18 9.64
N ARG A 73 21.07 -5.91 9.56
CA ARG A 73 19.75 -5.35 9.21
C ARG A 73 18.64 -6.13 9.92
N LYS A 74 17.53 -5.45 10.19
CA LYS A 74 16.29 -6.02 10.74
C LYS A 74 15.13 -5.55 9.88
N MET A 75 14.25 -6.46 9.51
CA MET A 75 13.13 -6.18 8.62
C MET A 75 11.85 -6.72 9.28
N PRO A 76 10.89 -5.86 9.66
CA PRO A 76 9.61 -6.34 10.16
C PRO A 76 8.88 -7.09 9.03
N MET A 77 8.28 -8.21 9.39
CA MET A 77 7.67 -9.12 8.43
C MET A 77 6.15 -8.89 8.31
N PRO A 78 5.59 -8.78 7.08
CA PRO A 78 4.13 -8.83 6.91
C PRO A 78 3.62 -10.26 7.14
N GLY A 79 2.56 -10.42 7.93
CA GLY A 79 1.95 -11.73 8.21
C GLY A 79 1.48 -11.89 9.65
N TYR A 80 1.08 -13.12 9.99
CA TYR A 80 0.76 -13.57 11.35
C TYR A 80 1.95 -14.35 11.93
N TYR A 81 1.98 -14.48 13.27
CA TYR A 81 2.98 -15.21 14.06
C TYR A 81 2.90 -16.72 13.79
N ASP A 82 3.40 -17.14 12.63
CA ASP A 82 3.26 -18.52 12.15
C ASP A 82 4.28 -18.87 11.05
N GLN A 83 5.45 -18.22 11.01
CA GLN A 83 6.39 -18.34 9.89
C GLN A 83 7.55 -19.28 10.25
N GLU A 84 7.68 -20.40 9.52
CA GLU A 84 8.56 -21.54 9.87
C GLU A 84 9.67 -21.82 8.87
N GLY A 85 9.75 -21.04 7.79
CA GLY A 85 10.75 -21.26 6.77
C GLY A 85 10.92 -20.04 5.91
N ILE A 86 12.10 -19.90 5.31
CA ILE A 86 12.45 -18.77 4.44
C ILE A 86 13.23 -19.27 3.23
N THR A 87 12.90 -18.77 2.05
CA THR A 87 13.73 -18.90 0.86
C THR A 87 13.56 -17.71 -0.06
N PHE A 88 14.42 -17.61 -1.06
CA PHE A 88 14.38 -16.57 -2.08
C PHE A 88 14.22 -17.20 -3.46
N ASP A 89 13.48 -16.54 -4.36
CA ASP A 89 13.54 -16.86 -5.78
C ASP A 89 14.69 -16.12 -6.49
N ALA A 90 14.86 -16.39 -7.79
CA ALA A 90 15.90 -15.78 -8.60
C ALA A 90 15.76 -14.25 -8.74
N ASP A 91 14.55 -13.72 -8.58
CA ASP A 91 14.22 -12.30 -8.68
C ASP A 91 14.41 -11.58 -7.32
N GLY A 92 14.73 -12.32 -6.25
CA GLY A 92 14.95 -11.79 -4.91
C GLY A 92 13.66 -11.60 -4.10
N ASN A 93 12.55 -12.20 -4.52
CA ASN A 93 11.35 -12.26 -3.68
C ASN A 93 11.57 -13.26 -2.56
N ILE A 94 11.04 -12.96 -1.38
CA ILE A 94 11.13 -13.84 -0.22
C ILE A 94 9.86 -14.67 -0.10
N PHE A 95 10.00 -15.95 0.20
CA PHE A 95 8.91 -16.86 0.46
C PHE A 95 9.01 -17.37 1.88
N PHE A 96 7.87 -17.39 2.57
CA PHE A 96 7.73 -17.90 3.94
C PHE A 96 6.79 -19.08 3.97
N ALA A 97 7.22 -20.19 4.58
CA ALA A 97 6.33 -21.29 4.93
C ALA A 97 5.54 -20.93 6.19
N GLN A 98 4.25 -21.29 6.23
CA GLN A 98 3.40 -21.09 7.40
C GLN A 98 3.08 -22.41 8.10
N ASP A 99 3.14 -22.47 9.43
CA ASP A 99 2.85 -23.68 10.19
C ASP A 99 1.37 -24.12 10.03
N ALA A 100 0.45 -23.15 9.99
CA ALA A 100 -0.96 -23.36 9.64
C ALA A 100 -1.19 -23.82 8.19
N GLY A 101 -0.12 -23.87 7.39
CA GLY A 101 -0.12 -24.27 5.99
C GLY A 101 -0.21 -23.08 5.03
N GLY A 102 0.54 -23.17 3.92
CA GLY A 102 0.57 -22.17 2.85
C GLY A 102 1.94 -21.52 2.68
N LEU A 103 2.02 -20.59 1.71
CA LEU A 103 3.22 -19.83 1.38
C LEU A 103 2.87 -18.35 1.28
N THR A 104 3.59 -17.51 2.02
CA THR A 104 3.53 -16.05 1.85
C THR A 104 4.70 -15.60 0.98
N LYS A 105 4.41 -14.91 -0.13
CA LYS A 105 5.41 -14.23 -0.95
C LYS A 105 5.51 -12.76 -0.54
N VAL A 106 6.69 -12.31 -0.13
CA VAL A 106 7.03 -10.91 0.08
C VAL A 106 7.90 -10.45 -1.09
N ASP A 107 7.33 -9.59 -1.90
CA ASP A 107 8.01 -9.00 -3.04
C ASP A 107 8.68 -7.67 -2.63
N PHE A 108 10.01 -7.59 -2.81
CA PHE A 108 10.81 -6.37 -2.57
C PHE A 108 10.97 -5.48 -3.80
N THR A 109 10.08 -5.62 -4.78
CA THR A 109 9.94 -4.77 -5.97
C THR A 109 10.02 -3.29 -5.60
N TYR A 110 9.47 -2.92 -4.44
CA TYR A 110 9.54 -1.59 -3.87
C TYR A 110 10.23 -1.62 -2.51
N THR A 111 11.14 -0.69 -2.27
CA THR A 111 11.53 -0.35 -0.90
C THR A 111 10.33 0.21 -0.12
N LEU A 112 10.34 0.11 1.21
CA LEU A 112 9.28 0.66 2.06
C LEU A 112 9.06 2.16 1.79
N GLU A 113 10.14 2.92 1.59
CA GLU A 113 10.08 4.34 1.25
C GLU A 113 9.39 4.58 -0.10
N GLN A 114 9.73 3.80 -1.13
CA GLN A 114 9.08 3.89 -2.45
C GLN A 114 7.58 3.58 -2.34
N TRP A 115 7.22 2.50 -1.64
CA TRP A 115 5.84 2.10 -1.46
C TRP A 115 5.02 3.18 -0.74
N GLN A 116 5.55 3.71 0.37
CA GLN A 116 4.90 4.77 1.14
C GLN A 116 4.77 6.06 0.31
N THR A 117 5.80 6.41 -0.44
CA THR A 117 5.82 7.63 -1.26
C THR A 117 4.82 7.53 -2.41
N VAL A 118 4.74 6.41 -3.11
CA VAL A 118 3.74 6.19 -4.17
C VAL A 118 2.33 6.30 -3.59
N ARG A 119 2.01 5.56 -2.51
CA ARG A 119 0.67 5.62 -1.90
C ARG A 119 0.27 7.01 -1.43
N ARG A 120 1.21 7.80 -0.92
CA ARG A 120 0.92 9.15 -0.37
C ARG A 120 0.92 10.25 -1.41
N ARG A 121 1.71 10.14 -2.48
CA ARG A 121 2.01 11.26 -3.39
C ARG A 121 1.60 11.04 -4.84
N SER A 122 1.23 9.82 -5.23
CA SER A 122 0.97 9.52 -6.64
C SER A 122 -0.40 9.93 -7.14
N PHE A 123 -1.41 10.07 -6.28
CA PHE A 123 -2.76 10.41 -6.73
C PHE A 123 -3.27 11.63 -5.99
N SER A 124 -3.70 12.66 -6.74
CA SER A 124 -4.34 13.82 -6.12
C SER A 124 -5.69 13.43 -5.51
N PRO A 125 -6.13 14.14 -4.46
CA PRO A 125 -7.53 14.08 -4.05
C PRO A 125 -8.44 14.39 -5.24
N LEU A 126 -9.58 13.70 -5.31
CA LEU A 126 -10.57 13.90 -6.35
C LEU A 126 -11.72 14.77 -5.84
N PHE A 127 -11.99 15.87 -6.55
CA PHE A 127 -13.11 16.76 -6.26
C PHE A 127 -14.01 16.93 -7.47
N VAL A 128 -15.32 16.90 -7.25
CA VAL A 128 -16.35 17.27 -8.22
C VAL A 128 -17.13 18.46 -7.66
N GLU A 129 -17.32 19.49 -8.47
CA GLU A 129 -18.03 20.70 -8.05
C GLU A 129 -19.54 20.55 -8.30
N ILE A 130 -20.35 20.59 -7.24
CA ILE A 130 -21.81 20.61 -7.42
C ILE A 130 -22.23 22.07 -7.57
N ARG A 131 -22.51 22.50 -8.81
CA ARG A 131 -23.02 23.85 -9.12
C ARG A 131 -24.55 23.92 -9.15
N ARG A 132 -25.21 22.79 -9.40
CA ARG A 132 -26.68 22.63 -9.49
C ARG A 132 -27.06 21.20 -9.13
N GLY A 133 -28.35 20.98 -8.83
CA GLY A 133 -28.88 19.63 -8.63
C GLY A 133 -28.87 18.80 -9.92
N PRO A 134 -28.97 17.46 -9.83
CA PRO A 134 -29.12 16.59 -11.00
C PRO A 134 -30.40 16.91 -11.79
N PRO A 135 -30.44 16.70 -13.11
CA PRO A 135 -29.39 16.07 -13.92
C PRO A 135 -28.28 17.04 -14.35
N PHE A 136 -27.03 16.58 -14.33
CA PHE A 136 -25.92 17.30 -14.95
C PHE A 136 -24.75 16.37 -15.26
N THR A 137 -23.88 16.84 -16.16
CA THR A 137 -22.63 16.18 -16.49
C THR A 137 -21.47 17.16 -16.34
N GLN A 138 -20.35 16.66 -15.85
CA GLN A 138 -19.14 17.45 -15.62
C GLN A 138 -17.89 16.66 -16.05
N GLU A 139 -16.93 17.37 -16.63
CA GLU A 139 -15.58 16.87 -16.81
C GLU A 139 -14.73 17.14 -15.58
N ALA A 140 -13.93 16.15 -15.20
CA ALA A 140 -13.00 16.21 -14.07
C ALA A 140 -11.73 15.44 -14.42
N HIS A 141 -10.73 15.51 -13.56
CA HIS A 141 -9.50 14.76 -13.73
C HIS A 141 -8.88 14.34 -12.39
N ILE A 142 -8.11 13.26 -12.41
CA ILE A 142 -7.19 12.89 -11.34
C ILE A 142 -5.78 13.21 -11.81
N ARG A 143 -4.97 13.89 -11.00
CA ARG A 143 -3.54 14.05 -11.28
C ARG A 143 -2.80 12.80 -10.78
N VAL A 144 -2.07 12.16 -11.67
CA VAL A 144 -1.21 11.02 -11.33
C VAL A 144 0.25 11.44 -11.42
N LYS A 145 0.99 11.34 -10.32
CA LYS A 145 2.41 11.68 -10.21
C LYS A 145 3.25 10.42 -10.01
N ASN A 146 4.37 10.34 -10.70
CA ASN A 146 5.38 9.33 -10.46
C ASN A 146 6.49 9.91 -9.58
N PRO A 147 6.63 9.50 -8.31
CA PRO A 147 7.72 9.96 -7.46
C PRO A 147 9.03 9.19 -7.70
N LEU A 148 9.01 8.12 -8.49
CA LEU A 148 10.16 7.23 -8.70
C LEU A 148 11.04 7.74 -9.85
N SER A 149 12.30 7.31 -9.83
CA SER A 149 13.29 7.52 -10.91
C SER A 149 13.12 6.55 -12.09
N SER A 150 12.15 5.65 -12.03
CA SER A 150 11.81 4.72 -13.11
C SER A 150 10.40 5.03 -13.64
N PRO A 151 10.09 4.71 -14.91
CA PRO A 151 8.74 4.89 -15.43
C PRO A 151 7.70 4.10 -14.62
N GLY A 152 6.47 4.59 -14.58
CA GLY A 152 5.35 3.94 -13.91
C GLY A 152 4.16 3.78 -14.85
N SER A 153 3.33 2.79 -14.60
CA SER A 153 2.06 2.58 -15.31
C SER A 153 1.00 2.01 -14.37
N GLY A 154 -0.24 1.94 -14.83
CA GLY A 154 -1.28 1.28 -14.07
C GLY A 154 -2.66 1.54 -14.64
N THR A 155 -3.65 1.25 -13.81
CA THR A 155 -5.07 1.35 -14.14
C THR A 155 -5.81 2.16 -13.08
N ILE A 156 -6.95 2.74 -13.46
CA ILE A 156 -7.95 3.33 -12.57
C ILE A 156 -9.29 2.72 -12.94
N ASN A 157 -9.99 2.16 -11.96
CA ASN A 157 -11.34 1.61 -12.09
C ASN A 157 -12.26 2.30 -11.08
N TRP A 158 -13.52 2.52 -11.46
CA TRP A 158 -14.51 3.21 -10.62
C TRP A 158 -15.40 2.21 -9.88
N ASN A 159 -15.57 2.42 -8.57
CA ASN A 159 -16.56 1.73 -7.77
C ASN A 159 -17.73 2.69 -7.52
N ILE A 160 -18.80 2.55 -8.31
CA ILE A 160 -19.98 3.42 -8.23
C ILE A 160 -20.99 2.79 -7.26
N ARG A 161 -21.32 3.49 -6.18
CA ARG A 161 -22.22 3.01 -5.12
C ARG A 161 -23.63 3.61 -5.22
N ALA A 162 -23.74 4.80 -5.81
CA ALA A 162 -25.01 5.52 -5.90
C ALA A 162 -25.76 5.28 -7.21
N GLN A 163 -27.08 5.13 -7.11
CA GLN A 163 -27.93 4.99 -8.28
C GLN A 163 -27.98 6.29 -9.09
N GLY A 164 -27.98 6.15 -10.42
CA GLY A 164 -28.04 7.28 -11.35
C GLY A 164 -26.70 8.02 -11.55
N VAL A 165 -25.59 7.54 -10.98
CA VAL A 165 -24.24 8.02 -11.29
C VAL A 165 -23.62 7.18 -12.40
N GLN A 166 -23.02 7.84 -13.40
CA GLN A 166 -22.24 7.20 -14.47
C GLN A 166 -20.91 7.92 -14.63
N ILE A 167 -19.81 7.16 -14.75
CA ILE A 167 -18.47 7.71 -14.97
C ILE A 167 -17.88 7.08 -16.23
N ALA A 168 -17.33 7.91 -17.11
CA ALA A 168 -16.70 7.48 -18.36
C ALA A 168 -15.27 8.07 -18.50
N PRO A 169 -14.28 7.28 -18.91
CA PRO A 169 -14.36 5.84 -19.18
C PRO A 169 -14.47 5.02 -17.87
N GLU A 170 -15.01 3.81 -17.96
CA GLU A 170 -15.18 2.89 -16.81
C GLU A 170 -13.85 2.38 -16.26
N ARG A 171 -12.86 2.28 -17.15
CA ARG A 171 -11.46 1.94 -16.85
C ARG A 171 -10.54 2.86 -17.62
N TYR A 172 -9.50 3.34 -16.94
CA TYR A 172 -8.45 4.15 -17.56
C TYR A 172 -7.10 3.48 -17.37
N GLU A 173 -6.34 3.29 -18.44
CA GLU A 173 -4.95 2.82 -18.38
C GLU A 173 -4.00 3.99 -18.61
N TYR A 174 -2.91 4.03 -17.85
CA TYR A 174 -1.99 5.17 -17.91
C TYR A 174 -0.53 4.75 -17.82
N SER A 175 0.33 5.62 -18.34
CA SER A 175 1.78 5.58 -18.16
C SER A 175 2.28 6.97 -17.77
N VAL A 176 3.32 7.02 -16.94
CA VAL A 176 3.87 8.26 -16.40
C VAL A 176 5.39 8.16 -16.31
N GLN A 177 6.07 9.15 -16.89
CA GLN A 177 7.53 9.20 -16.94
C GLN A 177 8.15 9.34 -15.54
N PRO A 178 9.43 8.94 -15.35
CA PRO A 178 10.15 9.16 -14.10
C PRO A 178 9.98 10.59 -13.59
N GLN A 179 9.68 10.75 -12.31
CA GLN A 179 9.51 12.06 -11.65
C GLN A 179 8.46 12.99 -12.30
N GLY A 180 7.67 12.50 -13.26
CA GLY A 180 6.68 13.25 -14.01
C GLY A 180 5.27 13.17 -13.43
N ASP A 181 4.34 13.83 -14.12
CA ASP A 181 2.92 13.76 -13.81
C ASP A 181 2.03 13.87 -15.06
N ILE A 182 0.83 13.32 -14.95
CA ILE A 182 -0.20 13.35 -15.99
C ILE A 182 -1.55 13.74 -15.38
N ARG A 183 -2.48 14.16 -16.24
CA ARG A 183 -3.89 14.33 -15.90
C ARG A 183 -4.69 13.21 -16.55
N VAL A 184 -5.44 12.47 -15.74
CA VAL A 184 -6.35 11.43 -16.21
C VAL A 184 -7.76 12.03 -16.26
N PRO A 185 -8.26 12.41 -17.45
CA PRO A 185 -9.59 13.00 -17.59
C PRO A 185 -10.68 11.94 -17.48
N PHE A 186 -11.83 12.33 -16.94
CA PHE A 186 -13.04 11.54 -16.95
C PHE A 186 -14.28 12.44 -16.89
N LYS A 187 -15.42 11.88 -17.27
CA LYS A 187 -16.72 12.53 -17.29
C LYS A 187 -17.64 11.86 -16.29
N VAL A 188 -18.22 12.63 -15.38
CA VAL A 188 -19.21 12.15 -14.41
C VAL A 188 -20.59 12.72 -14.73
N THR A 189 -21.59 11.84 -14.84
CA THR A 189 -22.98 12.18 -15.12
C THR A 189 -23.85 11.76 -13.96
N PHE A 190 -24.67 12.70 -13.48
CA PHE A 190 -25.71 12.50 -12.49
C PHE A 190 -27.05 12.59 -13.17
N LYS A 191 -27.85 11.52 -13.09
CA LYS A 191 -29.19 11.47 -13.67
C LYS A 191 -30.20 12.17 -12.77
N GLU A 192 -31.38 12.46 -13.32
CA GLU A 192 -32.48 13.00 -12.55
C GLU A 192 -32.82 12.09 -11.36
N GLY A 193 -33.08 12.68 -10.19
CA GLY A 193 -33.37 11.94 -8.96
C GLY A 193 -32.14 11.32 -8.28
N THR A 194 -30.92 11.51 -8.77
CA THR A 194 -29.71 11.03 -8.07
C THR A 194 -29.55 11.70 -6.71
N ASP A 195 -29.45 10.87 -5.67
CA ASP A 195 -29.10 11.31 -4.32
C ASP A 195 -27.61 11.64 -4.25
N LEU A 196 -27.27 12.86 -3.85
CA LEU A 196 -25.89 13.36 -3.80
C LEU A 196 -25.21 13.18 -2.41
N ARG A 197 -25.76 12.31 -1.55
CA ARG A 197 -25.15 11.98 -0.25
C ARG A 197 -23.86 11.18 -0.41
N TYR A 198 -22.82 11.60 0.31
CA TYR A 198 -21.53 10.93 0.32
C TYR A 198 -21.59 9.56 1.03
N PRO A 199 -20.87 8.51 0.55
CA PRO A 199 -20.04 8.44 -0.66
C PRO A 199 -20.82 7.96 -1.90
N LEU A 200 -20.63 8.63 -3.05
CA LEU A 200 -21.27 8.22 -4.32
C LEU A 200 -20.42 7.26 -5.15
N ALA A 201 -19.13 7.55 -5.25
CA ALA A 201 -18.16 6.73 -5.95
C ALA A 201 -16.78 6.84 -5.29
N ASP A 202 -16.01 5.77 -5.40
CA ASP A 202 -14.58 5.77 -5.17
C ASP A 202 -13.87 5.16 -6.39
N TYR A 203 -12.54 5.19 -6.40
CA TYR A 203 -11.76 4.54 -7.44
C TYR A 203 -10.67 3.68 -6.81
N GLU A 204 -10.37 2.59 -7.48
CA GLU A 204 -9.21 1.76 -7.24
C GLU A 204 -8.20 1.99 -8.34
N ALA A 205 -6.97 2.27 -7.95
CA ALA A 205 -5.87 2.48 -8.86
C ALA A 205 -4.71 1.52 -8.55
N THR A 206 -4.03 1.09 -9.61
CA THR A 206 -2.75 0.38 -9.52
C THR A 206 -1.63 1.31 -9.93
N PHE A 207 -0.45 1.12 -9.35
CA PHE A 207 0.81 1.69 -9.82
C PHE A 207 1.86 0.60 -9.90
N ILE A 208 2.43 0.41 -11.09
CA ILE A 208 3.42 -0.60 -11.42
C ILE A 208 4.68 0.14 -11.90
N LYS A 209 5.81 -0.08 -11.24
CA LYS A 209 7.11 0.41 -11.69
C LYS A 209 7.57 -0.41 -12.90
N ALA A 210 8.12 0.24 -13.91
CA ALA A 210 8.68 -0.44 -15.08
C ALA A 210 9.75 -1.46 -14.67
N GLY A 211 9.73 -2.62 -15.32
CA GLY A 211 10.60 -3.76 -14.99
C GLY A 211 10.09 -4.62 -13.83
N THR A 212 8.84 -4.41 -13.37
CA THR A 212 8.23 -5.12 -12.25
C THR A 212 6.84 -5.60 -12.63
N GLN A 213 6.34 -6.65 -11.96
CA GLN A 213 4.98 -7.17 -12.19
C GLN A 213 4.03 -6.90 -11.01
N THR A 214 4.54 -6.37 -9.90
CA THR A 214 3.76 -6.21 -8.67
C THR A 214 3.14 -4.82 -8.58
N PRO A 215 1.80 -4.72 -8.57
CA PRO A 215 1.11 -3.45 -8.43
C PRO A 215 1.08 -2.98 -6.97
N ILE A 216 1.26 -1.68 -6.77
CA ILE A 216 0.81 -0.98 -5.56
C ILE A 216 -0.65 -0.61 -5.76
N PHE A 217 -1.51 -0.99 -4.82
CA PHE A 217 -2.93 -0.64 -4.82
C PHE A 217 -3.19 0.65 -4.03
N ILE A 218 -3.97 1.55 -4.62
CA ILE A 218 -4.40 2.83 -4.05
C ILE A 218 -5.91 2.93 -4.18
N THR A 219 -6.59 3.35 -3.11
CA THR A 219 -8.02 3.71 -3.17
C THR A 219 -8.16 5.20 -2.95
N GLY A 220 -8.89 5.89 -3.83
CA GLY A 220 -9.23 7.30 -3.66
C GLY A 220 -10.74 7.50 -3.63
N LYS A 221 -11.20 8.47 -2.84
CA LYS A 221 -12.64 8.76 -2.70
C LYS A 221 -13.01 10.01 -3.48
N MET A 222 -14.09 9.97 -4.25
CA MET A 222 -14.66 11.16 -4.88
C MET A 222 -15.30 12.04 -3.82
N ARG A 223 -14.89 13.30 -3.74
CA ARG A 223 -15.43 14.29 -2.80
C ARG A 223 -16.19 15.37 -3.55
N PHE A 224 -17.22 15.90 -2.93
CA PHE A 224 -17.91 17.07 -3.44
C PHE A 224 -17.44 18.34 -2.75
N THR A 225 -17.26 19.36 -3.56
CA THR A 225 -17.05 20.72 -3.07
C THR A 225 -18.33 21.50 -3.39
N PRO A 226 -19.13 21.87 -2.38
CA PRO A 226 -20.27 22.77 -2.58
C PRO A 226 -19.73 24.10 -3.12
N SER A 227 -20.24 24.53 -4.28
CA SER A 227 -19.90 25.84 -4.84
C SER A 227 -21.08 26.79 -4.65
N LEU A 228 -20.94 27.74 -3.72
CA LEU A 228 -21.91 28.82 -3.55
C LEU A 228 -21.52 29.97 -4.47
N VAL A 229 -22.29 30.19 -5.54
CA VAL A 229 -22.13 31.36 -6.39
C VAL A 229 -22.73 32.57 -5.67
N CYS A 230 -21.90 33.29 -4.89
CA CYS A 230 -22.27 34.58 -4.33
C CYS A 230 -22.20 35.65 -5.43
N ARG A 231 -23.35 36.13 -5.91
CA ARG A 231 -23.38 37.31 -6.79
C ARG A 231 -22.96 38.53 -5.99
N LYS A 232 -21.93 39.24 -6.45
CA LYS A 232 -21.50 40.52 -5.85
C LYS A 232 -22.67 41.50 -5.93
N ARG A 233 -23.18 41.98 -4.78
CA ARG A 233 -24.20 43.04 -4.77
C ARG A 233 -23.57 44.33 -5.29
N VAL A 234 -24.34 45.05 -6.13
CA VAL A 234 -23.96 46.37 -6.67
C VAL A 234 -24.12 47.48 -5.62
N ARG A 235 -24.86 47.21 -4.53
CA ARG A 235 -25.07 48.13 -3.42
C ARG A 235 -24.42 47.60 -2.13
N PRO A 236 -23.93 48.48 -1.24
CA PRO A 236 -23.48 48.09 0.10
C PRO A 236 -24.59 47.30 0.82
N ILE A 237 -24.20 46.23 1.52
CA ILE A 237 -25.12 45.51 2.39
C ILE A 237 -25.33 46.40 3.63
N SER A 238 -26.52 46.98 3.74
CA SER A 238 -27.02 47.64 4.93
C SER A 238 -27.57 46.56 5.86
N ILE A 239 -27.01 46.45 7.08
CA ILE A 239 -27.64 45.68 8.16
C ILE A 239 -28.42 46.72 8.99
N ASP A 240 -29.69 46.87 8.68
CA ASP A 240 -30.62 47.80 9.34
C ASP A 240 -31.24 47.20 10.62
N GLY A 241 -30.97 45.93 10.90
CA GLY A 241 -31.52 45.21 12.04
C GLY A 241 -32.98 44.79 11.88
N ASP A 242 -33.60 45.04 10.71
CA ASP A 242 -34.95 44.58 10.43
C ASP A 242 -34.93 43.12 9.96
N LEU A 243 -35.31 42.22 10.87
CA LEU A 243 -35.37 40.79 10.60
C LEU A 243 -36.66 40.37 9.86
N GLN A 244 -37.63 41.26 9.65
CA GLN A 244 -38.86 40.91 8.93
C GLN A 244 -38.61 40.58 7.45
N ASP A 245 -37.65 41.24 6.83
CA ASP A 245 -37.22 40.96 5.46
C ASP A 245 -36.61 39.56 5.29
N TRP A 246 -36.10 38.99 6.39
CA TRP A 246 -35.44 37.68 6.39
C TRP A 246 -36.41 36.52 6.49
N VAL A 247 -37.64 36.75 6.97
CA VAL A 247 -38.69 35.72 7.17
C VAL A 247 -39.05 35.01 5.85
N ARG A 248 -38.87 35.69 4.71
CA ARG A 248 -39.19 35.15 3.38
C ARG A 248 -38.06 34.32 2.77
N PHE A 249 -36.85 34.41 3.30
CA PHE A 249 -35.70 33.68 2.78
C PHE A 249 -35.62 32.31 3.47
N LYS A 250 -35.52 31.24 2.67
CA LYS A 250 -35.30 29.89 3.22
C LYS A 250 -33.95 29.88 3.96
N PRO A 251 -33.89 29.34 5.19
CA PRO A 251 -32.64 29.21 5.93
C PRO A 251 -31.59 28.46 5.11
N LEU A 252 -30.37 29.00 5.09
CA LEU A 252 -29.21 28.30 4.57
C LEU A 252 -28.79 27.27 5.62
N TYR A 253 -29.15 26.01 5.41
CA TYR A 253 -28.71 24.91 6.25
C TYR A 253 -27.22 24.67 5.97
N LEU A 254 -26.35 25.37 6.70
CA LEU A 254 -24.96 24.98 6.85
C LEU A 254 -24.98 23.66 7.60
N ASN A 255 -24.63 22.58 6.90
CA ASN A 255 -24.56 21.23 7.45
C ASN A 255 -23.71 21.26 8.73
N ARG A 256 -24.38 21.33 9.90
CA ARG A 256 -23.71 21.20 11.19
C ARG A 256 -23.23 19.76 11.25
N LYS A 257 -21.92 19.59 11.32
CA LYS A 257 -21.33 18.37 11.82
C LYS A 257 -21.87 18.15 13.24
N GLU A 258 -22.71 17.14 13.39
CA GLU A 258 -22.71 16.24 14.54
C GLU A 258 -22.35 14.85 14.01
#